data_AF-A0A8J2PYK0-F1
#
_entry.id   AF-A0A8J2PYK0-F1
#
_cell.length_a   1.000
_cell.length_b   1.000
_cell.length_c   1.000
_cell.angle_alpha   90.00
_cell.angle_beta   90.00
_cell.angle_gamma   90.00
#
_symmetry.space_group_name_H-M   'P 1'
#
loop_
_entity.id
_entity.type
_entity.pdbx_description
1 polymer ?
#
loop_
_entity_poly.entity_id
_entity_poly.type
_entity_poly.pdbx_seq_one_letter_code
_entity_poly.pdbx_strand_id
1 'polypeptide(L)'
;MNIILGVLNELTIVAIVISIISLALALYPIFILFVLVRLVVQLLARIFRPDLKNILDAIHAIFAMGYSKDKALENFVVTGILDGHLSLQEIRDGAQKRGPYDIAVNVKPALTTRGLRQLRPSLIGEEIVCVSPIVNVETVNKIKKHFQVSYAAVLYAAICGAIERAMTKSNQNVPKGLMGGVVVPVPNHPGGICNHVTTAAAKWPIRRGSCPKRLLEIQKDLVALSRSSAIIVYIRASRRAGFAPTVLGRLSPLGAGLIGQMFGFGVMITNFPVTRGPDYFDGHEFLDCTVGVPTVLPCGMFISIGGLNNQQRFNFNVRRNLFASDEICQNLGRYAVEELNELLESTV
;
A
#
# COMPACT_ATOMS: atom_id res chain seq x y z
N MET A 1 42.99 0.88 30.29
CA MET A 1 42.24 0.71 29.01
C MET A 1 40.72 0.72 29.23
N ASN A 2 40.17 -0.07 30.16
CA ASN A 2 38.71 -0.14 30.38
C ASN A 2 38.05 1.18 30.84
N ILE A 3 38.74 1.98 31.67
CA ILE A 3 38.22 3.27 32.14
C ILE A 3 38.09 4.27 30.97
N ILE A 4 39.08 4.32 30.08
CA ILE A 4 39.07 5.21 28.90
C ILE A 4 37.94 4.81 27.94
N LEU A 5 37.74 3.51 27.72
CA LEU A 5 36.63 3.01 26.89
C LEU A 5 35.26 3.34 27.49
N GLY A 6 35.12 3.27 28.82
CA GLY A 6 33.89 3.66 29.52
C GLY A 6 33.53 5.13 29.30
N VAL A 7 34.51 6.03 29.52
CA VAL A 7 34.32 7.49 29.34
C VAL A 7 34.01 7.85 27.88
N LEU A 8 34.67 7.21 26.91
CA LEU A 8 34.38 7.45 25.48
C LEU A 8 32.96 7.00 25.09
N ASN A 9 32.47 5.90 25.68
CA ASN A 9 31.11 5.44 25.42
C ASN A 9 30.06 6.40 26.00
N GLU A 10 30.27 6.90 27.22
CA GLU A 10 29.39 7.90 27.84
C GLU A 10 29.33 9.21 27.04
N LEU A 11 30.49 9.72 26.60
CA LEU A 11 30.56 10.91 25.76
C LEU A 11 29.85 10.72 24.41
N THR A 12 29.95 9.53 23.83
CA THR A 12 29.25 9.20 22.58
C THR A 12 27.73 9.21 22.77
N ILE A 13 27.22 8.64 23.86
CA ILE A 13 25.78 8.65 24.18
C ILE A 13 25.29 10.09 24.36
N VAL A 14 26.02 10.92 25.12
CA VAL A 14 25.66 12.34 25.32
C VAL A 14 25.62 13.10 23.99
N ALA A 15 26.61 12.90 23.12
CA ALA A 15 26.65 13.53 21.80
C ALA A 15 25.46 13.10 20.90
N ILE A 16 25.07 11.82 20.95
CA ILE A 16 23.89 11.31 20.23
C ILE A 16 22.61 11.98 20.76
N VAL A 17 22.44 12.07 22.07
CA VAL A 17 21.26 12.69 22.70
C VAL A 17 21.15 14.17 22.31
N ILE A 18 22.25 14.92 22.39
CA ILE A 18 22.29 16.35 21.98
C ILE A 18 21.94 16.50 20.50
N SER A 19 22.45 15.61 19.64
CA SER A 19 22.16 15.63 18.20
C SER A 19 20.68 15.37 17.91
N ILE A 20 20.06 14.42 18.62
CA ILE A 20 18.62 14.13 18.49
C ILE A 20 17.77 15.32 18.95
N ILE A 21 18.11 15.93 20.10
CA ILE A 21 17.40 17.11 20.61
C ILE A 21 17.52 18.28 19.64
N SER A 22 18.72 18.53 19.12
CA SER A 22 18.98 19.61 18.17
C SER A 22 18.20 19.41 16.86
N LEU A 23 18.16 18.17 16.36
CA LEU A 23 17.36 17.81 15.19
C LEU A 23 15.86 18.00 15.46
N ALA A 24 15.36 17.57 16.62
CA ALA A 24 13.97 17.76 17.00
C ALA A 24 13.60 19.24 17.07
N LEU A 25 14.44 20.08 17.68
CA LEU A 25 14.26 21.53 17.76
C LEU A 25 14.32 22.20 16.38
N ALA A 26 15.19 21.74 15.48
CA ALA A 26 15.25 22.25 14.11
C ALA A 26 14.02 21.87 13.27
N LEU A 27 13.46 20.67 13.49
CA LEU A 27 12.27 20.18 12.78
C LEU A 27 10.95 20.71 13.37
N TYR A 28 10.94 21.11 14.64
CA TYR A 28 9.72 21.54 15.34
C TYR A 28 9.03 22.76 14.69
N PRO A 29 9.72 23.83 14.24
CA PRO A 29 9.10 24.93 13.52
C PRO A 29 8.45 24.50 12.20
N ILE A 30 9.08 23.56 11.48
CA ILE A 30 8.54 23.00 10.24
C ILE A 30 7.25 22.25 10.56
N PHE A 31 7.24 21.47 11.63
CA PHE A 31 6.05 20.76 12.09
C PHE A 31 4.92 21.72 12.50
N ILE A 32 5.22 22.77 13.26
CA ILE A 32 4.25 23.83 13.60
C ILE A 32 3.67 24.46 12.33
N LEU A 33 4.50 24.78 11.34
CA LEU A 33 4.04 25.34 10.08
C LEU A 33 3.06 24.41 9.37
N PHE A 34 3.34 23.10 9.32
CA PHE A 34 2.41 22.12 8.76
C PHE A 34 1.09 22.05 9.54
N VAL A 35 1.13 22.09 10.87
CA VAL A 35 -0.07 22.10 11.72
C VAL A 35 -0.90 23.38 11.47
N LEU A 36 -0.26 24.54 11.38
CA LEU A 36 -0.93 25.82 11.12
C LEU A 36 -1.57 25.86 9.73
N VAL A 37 -0.81 25.49 8.69
CA VAL A 37 -1.34 25.39 7.31
C VAL A 37 -2.53 24.44 7.28
N ARG A 38 -2.46 23.33 8.01
CA ARG A 38 -3.56 22.38 8.10
C ARG A 38 -4.79 22.95 8.79
N LEU A 39 -4.63 23.64 9.92
CA LEU A 39 -5.75 24.29 10.63
C LEU A 39 -6.46 25.30 9.71
N VAL A 40 -5.67 26.08 8.97
CA VAL A 40 -6.21 27.03 7.99
C VAL A 40 -6.95 26.27 6.87
N VAL A 41 -6.37 25.21 6.31
CA VAL A 41 -7.04 24.40 5.27
C VAL A 41 -8.33 23.75 5.80
N GLN A 42 -8.36 23.27 7.04
CA GLN A 42 -9.57 22.71 7.65
C GLN A 42 -10.66 23.77 7.85
N LEU A 43 -10.27 24.97 8.32
CA LEU A 43 -11.18 26.09 8.48
C LEU A 43 -11.76 26.53 7.12
N LEU A 44 -10.90 26.71 6.12
CA LEU A 44 -11.31 27.08 4.77
C LEU A 44 -12.15 25.98 4.12
N ALA A 45 -11.82 24.71 4.30
CA ALA A 45 -12.61 23.60 3.77
C ALA A 45 -14.02 23.59 4.38
N ARG A 46 -14.19 23.93 5.67
CA ARG A 46 -15.53 24.05 6.27
C ARG A 46 -16.37 25.15 5.63
N ILE A 47 -15.74 26.25 5.21
CA ILE A 47 -16.42 27.39 4.58
C ILE A 47 -16.71 27.11 3.11
N PHE A 48 -15.71 26.63 2.35
CA PHE A 48 -15.77 26.54 0.89
C PHE A 48 -16.18 25.15 0.36
N ARG A 49 -15.98 24.08 1.14
CA ARG A 49 -16.20 22.67 0.73
C ARG A 49 -16.71 21.81 1.91
N PRO A 50 -17.92 22.11 2.43
CA PRO A 50 -18.49 21.39 3.58
C PRO A 50 -18.67 19.88 3.32
N ASP A 51 -18.74 19.46 2.05
CA ASP A 51 -18.76 18.06 1.61
C ASP A 51 -17.48 17.29 1.98
N LEU A 52 -16.34 17.98 2.11
CA LEU A 52 -15.06 17.39 2.50
C LEU A 52 -14.84 17.35 4.02
N LYS A 53 -15.75 17.92 4.83
CA LYS A 53 -15.60 18.01 6.30
C LYS A 53 -15.37 16.63 6.94
N ASN A 54 -16.14 15.63 6.54
CA ASN A 54 -16.03 14.27 7.07
C ASN A 54 -14.75 13.52 6.63
N ILE A 55 -14.07 14.01 5.59
CA ILE A 55 -12.85 13.41 5.02
C ILE A 55 -11.60 14.12 5.60
N LEU A 56 -11.68 15.44 5.80
CA LEU A 56 -10.57 16.29 6.25
C LEU A 56 -10.51 16.50 7.78
N ASP A 57 -11.58 16.17 8.52
CA ASP A 57 -11.53 16.14 10.00
C ASP A 57 -10.62 15.00 10.51
N ALA A 58 -10.19 14.06 9.66
CA ALA A 58 -9.22 13.03 10.01
C ALA A 58 -7.77 13.57 10.00
N ILE A 59 -6.96 13.13 10.98
CA ILE A 59 -5.51 13.42 11.10
C ILE A 59 -4.67 13.08 9.86
N HIS A 60 -5.24 12.42 8.85
CA HIS A 60 -4.51 11.45 8.05
C HIS A 60 -4.33 11.79 6.57
N ALA A 61 -4.96 12.85 6.05
CA ALA A 61 -4.84 13.13 4.63
C ALA A 61 -3.42 13.62 4.27
N ILE A 62 -2.70 12.80 3.48
CA ILE A 62 -1.81 13.13 2.35
C ILE A 62 -0.34 12.65 2.50
N PHE A 63 0.03 11.58 1.76
CA PHE A 63 1.41 11.35 1.27
C PHE A 63 1.37 10.67 -0.10
N ALA A 64 1.95 11.31 -1.12
CA ALA A 64 2.15 10.72 -2.45
C ALA A 64 3.65 10.65 -2.77
N MET A 65 4.16 9.47 -3.08
CA MET A 65 5.57 9.32 -3.42
C MET A 65 5.77 9.61 -4.90
N GLY A 66 6.45 10.71 -5.20
CA GLY A 66 6.74 11.11 -6.58
C GLY A 66 7.67 10.13 -7.30
N TYR A 67 7.43 9.97 -8.59
CA TYR A 67 8.23 9.17 -9.53
C TYR A 67 9.63 9.78 -9.74
N SER A 68 10.69 8.95 -9.66
CA SER A 68 12.05 9.29 -10.07
C SER A 68 12.44 8.40 -11.25
N LYS A 69 12.86 9.00 -12.37
CA LYS A 69 13.36 8.26 -13.55
C LYS A 69 14.72 7.62 -13.32
N ASP A 70 15.51 8.15 -12.38
CA ASP A 70 16.95 7.87 -12.34
C ASP A 70 17.38 6.98 -11.16
N LYS A 71 16.46 6.61 -10.27
CA LYS A 71 16.71 5.69 -9.13
C LYS A 71 15.46 4.91 -8.77
N ALA A 72 15.50 3.58 -8.84
CA ALA A 72 14.47 2.71 -8.29
C ALA A 72 14.56 2.80 -6.76
N LEU A 73 13.54 3.38 -6.13
CA LEU A 73 13.53 3.67 -4.68
C LEU A 73 12.92 2.54 -3.85
N GLU A 74 12.22 1.60 -4.49
CA GLU A 74 11.47 0.54 -3.83
C GLU A 74 11.71 -0.79 -4.55
N ASN A 75 11.92 -1.84 -3.77
CA ASN A 75 12.01 -3.21 -4.29
C ASN A 75 10.61 -3.82 -4.26
N PHE A 76 9.98 -3.93 -5.42
CA PHE A 76 8.79 -4.75 -5.59
C PHE A 76 9.22 -6.19 -5.89
N VAL A 77 8.59 -7.16 -5.24
CA VAL A 77 8.80 -8.57 -5.57
C VAL A 77 7.66 -9.00 -6.46
N VAL A 78 7.97 -9.22 -7.74
CA VAL A 78 7.03 -9.84 -8.68
C VAL A 78 7.37 -11.32 -8.73
N THR A 79 6.41 -12.16 -8.33
CA THR A 79 6.51 -13.61 -8.43
C THR A 79 5.62 -14.06 -9.57
N GLY A 80 6.22 -14.58 -10.63
CA GLY A 80 5.50 -15.08 -11.80
C GLY A 80 5.66 -16.59 -11.99
N ILE A 81 4.67 -17.22 -12.60
CA ILE A 81 4.75 -18.57 -13.16
C ILE A 81 4.86 -18.41 -14.67
N LEU A 82 5.91 -19.00 -15.25
CA LEU A 82 6.17 -18.98 -16.70
C LEU A 82 5.77 -20.31 -17.32
N ASP A 83 5.42 -20.31 -18.61
CA ASP A 83 5.30 -21.54 -19.38
C ASP A 83 6.68 -22.17 -19.64
N GLY A 84 6.81 -23.49 -19.48
CA GLY A 84 8.08 -24.19 -19.67
C GLY A 84 9.07 -24.06 -18.50
N HIS A 85 10.33 -24.40 -18.78
CA HIS A 85 11.40 -24.45 -17.79
C HIS A 85 12.54 -23.54 -18.22
N LEU A 86 12.83 -22.53 -17.39
CA LEU A 86 14.03 -21.71 -17.52
C LEU A 86 15.09 -22.17 -16.54
N SER A 87 16.32 -22.30 -17.03
CA SER A 87 17.49 -22.43 -16.18
C SER A 87 17.74 -21.13 -15.41
N LEU A 88 18.41 -21.24 -14.26
CA LEU A 88 18.79 -20.07 -13.47
C LEU A 88 19.70 -19.10 -14.25
N GLN A 89 20.46 -19.60 -15.23
CA GLN A 89 21.33 -18.78 -16.05
C GLN A 89 20.52 -17.96 -17.07
N GLU A 90 19.56 -18.56 -17.76
CA GLU A 90 18.66 -17.86 -18.69
C GLU A 90 17.88 -16.73 -17.98
N ILE A 91 17.42 -16.99 -16.75
CA ILE A 91 16.81 -15.97 -15.91
C ILE A 91 17.74 -14.79 -15.66
N ARG A 92 19.00 -15.05 -15.32
CA ARG A 92 20.00 -14.00 -15.04
C ARG A 92 20.33 -13.21 -16.30
N ASP A 93 20.51 -13.90 -17.41
CA ASP A 93 20.85 -13.30 -18.70
C ASP A 93 19.68 -12.45 -19.21
N GLY A 94 18.45 -12.95 -19.12
CA GLY A 94 17.23 -12.21 -19.44
C GLY A 94 17.04 -10.95 -18.57
N ALA A 95 17.31 -11.06 -17.27
CA ALA A 95 17.26 -9.92 -16.35
C ALA A 95 18.33 -8.86 -16.67
N GLN A 96 19.55 -9.26 -17.04
CA GLN A 96 20.62 -8.34 -17.45
C GLN A 96 20.28 -7.61 -18.75
N LYS A 97 19.69 -8.31 -19.74
CA LYS A 97 19.28 -7.71 -21.03
C LYS A 97 18.22 -6.61 -20.87
N ARG A 98 17.31 -6.74 -19.90
CA ARG A 98 16.23 -5.76 -19.65
C ARG A 98 16.65 -4.56 -18.79
N GLY A 99 17.92 -4.51 -18.36
CA GLY A 99 18.44 -3.42 -17.54
C GLY A 99 17.99 -3.48 -16.08
N PRO A 100 18.59 -2.64 -15.21
CA PRO A 100 18.39 -2.71 -13.75
C PRO A 100 17.01 -2.26 -13.25
N TYR A 101 16.14 -1.76 -14.15
CA TYR A 101 14.90 -1.08 -13.79
C TYR A 101 13.63 -1.87 -14.10
N ASP A 102 13.67 -2.85 -15.00
CA ASP A 102 12.42 -3.41 -15.53
C ASP A 102 11.94 -4.63 -14.75
N ILE A 103 12.80 -5.58 -14.36
CA ILE A 103 12.36 -6.70 -13.51
C ILE A 103 13.55 -7.23 -12.70
N ALA A 104 13.58 -6.96 -11.40
CA ALA A 104 14.38 -7.76 -10.49
C ALA A 104 13.67 -9.11 -10.33
N VAL A 105 13.85 -10.02 -11.30
CA VAL A 105 13.38 -11.41 -11.18
C VAL A 105 14.27 -12.06 -10.12
N ASN A 106 13.87 -11.94 -8.87
CA ASN A 106 14.52 -12.66 -7.79
C ASN A 106 14.02 -14.11 -7.85
N VAL A 107 14.59 -14.91 -8.76
CA VAL A 107 14.41 -16.37 -8.77
C VAL A 107 15.26 -16.94 -7.64
N LYS A 108 14.77 -16.69 -6.43
CA LYS A 108 15.17 -17.41 -5.24
C LYS A 108 13.90 -17.73 -4.46
N PRO A 109 13.73 -18.98 -4.02
CA PRO A 109 12.65 -19.30 -3.10
C PRO A 109 12.84 -18.46 -1.84
N ALA A 110 11.88 -17.59 -1.53
CA ALA A 110 11.73 -16.94 -0.22
C ALA A 110 12.90 -16.07 0.32
N LEU A 111 13.86 -15.61 -0.50
CA LEU A 111 15.11 -15.01 0.02
C LEU A 111 15.16 -13.48 0.15
N THR A 112 14.22 -12.70 -0.36
CA THR A 112 14.21 -11.23 -0.17
C THR A 112 13.72 -10.84 1.23
N THR A 113 12.68 -11.49 1.75
CA THR A 113 12.32 -11.39 3.17
C THR A 113 13.40 -12.00 4.05
N ARG A 114 14.09 -13.07 3.63
CA ARG A 114 15.20 -13.64 4.40
C ARG A 114 16.42 -12.71 4.49
N GLY A 115 16.78 -12.00 3.43
CA GLY A 115 17.87 -11.01 3.45
C GLY A 115 17.58 -9.81 4.35
N LEU A 116 16.36 -9.27 4.29
CA LEU A 116 15.92 -8.22 5.22
C LEU A 116 15.74 -8.73 6.66
N ARG A 117 15.23 -9.97 6.85
CA ARG A 117 15.15 -10.65 8.16
C ARG A 117 16.53 -10.91 8.75
N GLN A 118 17.55 -11.22 7.93
CA GLN A 118 18.92 -11.39 8.40
C GLN A 118 19.53 -10.05 8.83
N LEU A 119 19.19 -8.96 8.16
CA LEU A 119 19.71 -7.64 8.49
C LEU A 119 19.04 -7.05 9.74
N ARG A 120 17.72 -7.23 9.95
CA ARG A 120 16.99 -6.74 11.13
C ARG A 120 15.75 -7.59 11.50
N PRO A 121 15.94 -8.76 12.15
CA PRO A 121 14.82 -9.66 12.50
C PRO A 121 13.83 -9.04 13.47
N SER A 122 14.27 -8.10 14.32
CA SER A 122 13.43 -7.44 15.32
C SER A 122 12.46 -6.39 14.76
N LEU A 123 12.70 -5.90 13.55
CA LEU A 123 11.84 -4.88 12.92
C LEU A 123 10.77 -5.47 12.00
N ILE A 124 10.96 -6.72 11.56
CA ILE A 124 10.05 -7.41 10.65
C ILE A 124 9.36 -8.50 11.46
N GLY A 125 8.13 -8.23 11.88
CA GLY A 125 7.31 -9.24 12.54
C GLY A 125 7.16 -10.49 11.67
N GLU A 126 6.76 -11.62 12.26
CA GLU A 126 6.40 -12.78 11.46
C GLU A 126 5.21 -12.43 10.55
N GLU A 127 5.40 -12.60 9.24
CA GLU A 127 4.41 -12.29 8.22
C GLU A 127 3.87 -13.58 7.62
N ILE A 128 2.58 -13.59 7.35
CA ILE A 128 1.87 -14.61 6.59
C ILE A 128 1.49 -13.99 5.25
N VAL A 129 1.91 -14.65 4.18
CA VAL A 129 1.55 -14.28 2.81
C VAL A 129 0.38 -15.15 2.38
N CYS A 130 -0.71 -14.52 1.96
CA CYS A 130 -1.89 -15.18 1.42
C CYS A 130 -2.18 -14.61 0.02
N VAL A 131 -2.36 -15.51 -0.95
CA VAL A 131 -2.70 -15.14 -2.32
C VAL A 131 -4.11 -15.64 -2.62
N SER A 132 -4.95 -14.79 -3.20
CA SER A 132 -6.31 -15.19 -3.60
C SER A 132 -6.29 -16.18 -4.76
N PRO A 133 -7.38 -16.95 -4.93
CA PRO A 133 -7.72 -17.52 -6.23
C PRO A 133 -7.73 -16.45 -7.33
N ILE A 134 -7.58 -16.89 -8.58
CA ILE A 134 -7.68 -16.03 -9.75
C ILE A 134 -9.10 -15.47 -9.88
N VAL A 135 -9.20 -14.16 -10.08
CA VAL A 135 -10.44 -13.47 -10.41
C VAL A 135 -10.38 -13.01 -11.86
N ASN A 136 -11.38 -13.36 -12.66
CA ASN A 136 -11.48 -12.84 -14.02
C ASN A 136 -11.85 -11.35 -13.99
N VAL A 137 -11.11 -10.52 -14.72
CA VAL A 137 -11.35 -9.07 -14.85
C VAL A 137 -12.74 -8.77 -15.41
N GLU A 138 -13.32 -9.67 -16.21
CA GLU A 138 -14.70 -9.58 -16.70
C GLU A 138 -15.72 -9.58 -15.55
N THR A 139 -15.52 -10.40 -14.51
CA THR A 139 -16.37 -10.41 -13.31
C THR A 139 -16.38 -9.05 -12.63
N VAL A 140 -15.19 -8.46 -12.43
CA VAL A 140 -15.06 -7.14 -11.82
C VAL A 140 -15.71 -6.07 -12.71
N ASN A 141 -15.58 -6.18 -14.03
CA ASN A 141 -16.20 -5.26 -14.98
C ASN A 141 -17.74 -5.37 -15.02
N LYS A 142 -18.30 -6.58 -14.86
CA LYS A 142 -19.76 -6.79 -14.75
C LYS A 142 -20.31 -6.07 -13.52
N ILE A 143 -19.70 -6.27 -12.35
CA ILE A 143 -20.07 -5.60 -11.10
C ILE A 143 -19.94 -4.07 -11.26
N LYS A 144 -18.79 -3.61 -11.75
CA LYS A 144 -18.51 -2.19 -12.02
C LYS A 144 -19.61 -1.55 -12.87
N LYS A 145 -19.99 -2.21 -13.98
CA LYS A 145 -21.00 -1.70 -14.92
C LYS A 145 -22.39 -1.68 -14.27
N HIS A 146 -22.78 -2.74 -13.57
CA HIS A 146 -24.09 -2.85 -12.91
C HIS A 146 -24.27 -1.75 -11.86
N PHE A 147 -23.31 -1.59 -10.94
CA PHE A 147 -23.40 -0.59 -9.86
C PHE A 147 -22.94 0.82 -10.24
N GLN A 148 -22.48 1.04 -11.47
CA GLN A 148 -21.93 2.32 -11.97
C GLN A 148 -20.81 2.89 -11.09
N VAL A 149 -19.92 2.01 -10.62
CA VAL A 149 -18.80 2.36 -9.74
C VAL A 149 -17.45 2.30 -10.48
N SER A 150 -16.37 2.71 -9.82
CA SER A 150 -15.02 2.53 -10.35
C SER A 150 -14.53 1.09 -10.18
N TYR A 151 -13.60 0.65 -11.03
CA TYR A 151 -12.95 -0.65 -10.91
C TYR A 151 -12.26 -0.83 -9.55
N ALA A 152 -11.57 0.24 -9.08
CA ALA A 152 -10.93 0.25 -7.77
C ALA A 152 -11.93 0.08 -6.62
N ALA A 153 -13.13 0.69 -6.69
CA ALA A 153 -14.14 0.52 -5.66
C ALA A 153 -14.57 -0.94 -5.49
N VAL A 154 -14.71 -1.69 -6.59
CA VAL A 154 -15.05 -3.12 -6.55
C VAL A 154 -13.95 -3.92 -5.85
N LEU A 155 -12.70 -3.69 -6.22
CA LEU A 155 -11.56 -4.38 -5.61
C LEU A 155 -11.39 -4.05 -4.12
N TYR A 156 -11.61 -2.79 -3.74
CA TYR A 156 -11.51 -2.37 -2.34
C TYR A 156 -12.70 -2.87 -1.51
N ALA A 157 -13.89 -3.00 -2.09
CA ALA A 157 -15.02 -3.66 -1.43
C ALA A 157 -14.70 -5.12 -1.12
N ALA A 158 -14.13 -5.86 -2.09
CA ALA A 158 -13.65 -7.23 -1.92
C ALA A 158 -12.69 -7.36 -0.72
N ILE A 159 -11.69 -6.46 -0.65
CA ILE A 159 -10.73 -6.41 0.45
C ILE A 159 -11.41 -6.10 1.80
N CYS A 160 -12.30 -5.11 1.83
CA CYS A 160 -12.99 -4.72 3.07
C CYS A 160 -13.85 -5.87 3.60
N GLY A 161 -14.55 -6.59 2.73
CA GLY A 161 -15.31 -7.79 3.10
C GLY A 161 -14.44 -8.94 3.56
N ALA A 162 -13.28 -9.14 2.92
CA ALA A 162 -12.30 -10.13 3.37
C ALA A 162 -11.83 -9.87 4.80
N ILE A 163 -11.51 -8.61 5.12
CA ILE A 163 -11.08 -8.19 6.45
C ILE A 163 -12.21 -8.34 7.46
N GLU A 164 -13.44 -7.90 7.13
CA GLU A 164 -14.59 -8.06 8.01
C GLU A 164 -14.83 -9.53 8.38
N ARG A 165 -14.82 -10.43 7.39
CA ARG A 165 -14.99 -11.88 7.61
C ARG A 165 -13.87 -12.45 8.47
N ALA A 166 -12.62 -12.08 8.20
CA ALA A 166 -11.47 -12.55 8.98
C ALA A 166 -11.53 -12.09 10.45
N MET A 167 -11.89 -10.83 10.70
CA MET A 167 -12.09 -10.30 12.05
C MET A 167 -13.26 -10.98 12.76
N THR A 168 -14.38 -11.17 12.06
CA THR A 168 -15.57 -11.86 12.60
C THR A 168 -15.24 -13.29 13.00
N LYS A 169 -14.56 -14.05 12.12
CA LYS A 169 -14.12 -15.43 12.42
C LYS A 169 -13.05 -15.51 13.51
N SER A 170 -12.30 -14.44 13.73
CA SER A 170 -11.35 -14.33 14.83
C SER A 170 -12.01 -13.93 16.16
N ASN A 171 -13.35 -13.82 16.22
CA ASN A 171 -14.09 -13.26 17.35
C ASN A 171 -13.59 -11.86 17.77
N GLN A 172 -13.04 -11.09 16.83
CA GLN A 172 -12.59 -9.73 17.07
C GLN A 172 -13.72 -8.73 16.81
N ASN A 173 -13.74 -7.62 17.56
CA ASN A 173 -14.69 -6.55 17.29
C ASN A 173 -14.35 -5.88 15.96
N VAL A 174 -15.24 -6.02 14.97
CA VAL A 174 -15.06 -5.37 13.67
C VAL A 174 -15.32 -3.86 13.81
N PRO A 175 -14.37 -2.98 13.48
CA PRO A 175 -14.59 -1.54 13.54
C PRO A 175 -15.50 -1.07 12.40
N LYS A 176 -16.26 0.01 12.64
CA LYS A 176 -17.09 0.67 11.60
C LYS A 176 -16.27 1.15 10.41
N GLY A 177 -14.99 1.42 10.62
CA GLY A 177 -14.05 1.56 9.53
C GLY A 177 -12.60 1.51 9.96
N LEU A 178 -11.74 1.21 9.01
CA LEU A 178 -10.32 0.95 9.20
C LEU A 178 -9.51 1.99 8.44
N MET A 179 -8.60 2.67 9.14
CA MET A 179 -7.73 3.63 8.48
C MET A 179 -6.73 2.87 7.62
N GLY A 180 -6.64 3.26 6.34
CA GLY A 180 -5.65 2.67 5.45
C GLY A 180 -5.14 3.63 4.39
N GLY A 181 -3.93 3.34 3.91
CA GLY A 181 -3.34 4.01 2.75
C GLY A 181 -3.90 3.41 1.46
N VAL A 182 -4.25 4.26 0.50
CA VAL A 182 -4.77 3.85 -0.80
C VAL A 182 -4.13 4.60 -1.94
N VAL A 183 -3.84 3.90 -3.03
CA VAL A 183 -3.48 4.55 -4.28
C VAL A 183 -4.70 5.26 -4.87
N VAL A 184 -4.62 6.59 -4.99
CA VAL A 184 -5.65 7.43 -5.60
C VAL A 184 -5.21 7.85 -7.00
N PRO A 185 -6.10 7.78 -8.00
CA PRO A 185 -5.81 8.34 -9.31
C PRO A 185 -5.70 9.86 -9.21
N VAL A 186 -4.78 10.43 -9.97
CA VAL A 186 -4.62 11.90 -10.07
C VAL A 186 -5.52 12.49 -11.14
N PRO A 187 -5.92 13.77 -11.02
CA PRO A 187 -6.62 14.45 -12.09
C PRO A 187 -5.82 14.36 -13.40
N ASN A 188 -6.53 14.07 -14.50
CA ASN A 188 -5.94 13.80 -15.82
C ASN A 188 -5.02 12.58 -15.89
N HIS A 189 -5.14 11.63 -14.95
CA HIS A 189 -4.52 10.31 -15.10
C HIS A 189 -5.01 9.71 -16.44
N PRO A 190 -4.12 9.18 -17.28
CA PRO A 190 -4.53 8.55 -18.52
C PRO A 190 -5.54 7.45 -18.18
N GLY A 191 -6.64 7.33 -18.93
CA GLY A 191 -7.62 6.25 -18.74
C GLY A 191 -7.04 4.84 -18.99
N GLY A 192 -5.76 4.76 -19.35
CA GLY A 192 -4.97 3.54 -19.52
C GLY A 192 -4.23 3.11 -18.25
N ILE A 193 -3.56 1.97 -18.39
CA ILE A 193 -2.80 1.31 -17.35
C ILE A 193 -1.41 1.97 -17.28
N CYS A 194 -1.09 2.64 -16.17
CA CYS A 194 0.26 3.14 -15.92
C CYS A 194 0.58 3.11 -14.42
N ASN A 195 1.86 2.91 -14.10
CA ASN A 195 2.34 2.94 -12.72
C ASN A 195 2.34 4.38 -12.21
N HIS A 196 1.48 4.65 -11.25
CA HIS A 196 1.41 5.91 -10.57
C HIS A 196 1.16 5.68 -9.08
N VAL A 197 2.03 6.20 -8.22
CA VAL A 197 1.93 6.05 -6.78
C VAL A 197 1.57 7.39 -6.15
N THR A 198 0.28 7.69 -6.08
CA THR A 198 -0.23 8.72 -5.16
C THR A 198 -1.01 8.02 -4.08
N THR A 199 -0.56 8.11 -2.84
CA THR A 199 -1.26 7.50 -1.72
C THR A 199 -2.11 8.57 -1.01
N ALA A 200 -3.31 8.19 -0.57
CA ALA A 200 -4.11 8.97 0.35
C ALA A 200 -4.48 8.09 1.55
N ALA A 201 -4.68 8.71 2.70
CA ALA A 201 -5.36 8.01 3.79
C ALA A 201 -6.86 8.05 3.54
N ALA A 202 -7.50 6.90 3.72
CA ALA A 202 -8.93 6.75 3.67
C ALA A 202 -9.39 5.92 4.87
N LYS A 203 -10.58 6.22 5.39
CA LYS A 203 -11.24 5.36 6.37
C LYS A 203 -12.14 4.39 5.62
N TRP A 204 -11.75 3.13 5.59
CA TRP A 204 -12.45 2.09 4.85
C TRP A 204 -13.65 1.54 5.60
N PRO A 205 -14.84 1.44 4.99
CA PRO A 205 -16.03 0.91 5.66
C PRO A 205 -15.96 -0.62 5.77
N ILE A 206 -15.33 -1.13 6.83
CA ILE A 206 -15.25 -2.59 7.08
C ILE A 206 -16.59 -3.13 7.57
N ARG A 207 -17.05 -2.71 8.76
CA ARG A 207 -18.32 -3.18 9.33
C ARG A 207 -19.51 -2.43 8.76
N ARG A 208 -19.94 -2.78 7.55
CA ARG A 208 -21.15 -2.20 6.95
C ARG A 208 -21.97 -3.21 6.18
N GLY A 209 -23.14 -3.50 6.76
CA GLY A 209 -24.34 -4.02 6.10
C GLY A 209 -24.09 -5.03 4.99
N SER A 210 -24.87 -4.91 3.92
CA SER A 210 -24.72 -5.73 2.71
C SER A 210 -23.54 -5.28 1.85
N CYS A 211 -23.01 -6.21 1.05
CA CYS A 211 -21.88 -5.99 0.13
C CYS A 211 -22.13 -4.81 -0.84
N PRO A 212 -23.33 -4.66 -1.46
CA PRO A 212 -23.62 -3.50 -2.31
C PRO A 212 -23.54 -2.16 -1.58
N LYS A 213 -24.00 -2.11 -0.32
CA LYS A 213 -23.96 -0.87 0.48
C LYS A 213 -22.52 -0.45 0.76
N ARG A 214 -21.64 -1.41 1.06
CA ARG A 214 -20.21 -1.18 1.24
C ARG A 214 -19.54 -0.68 -0.04
N LEU A 215 -19.85 -1.31 -1.17
CA LEU A 215 -19.34 -0.93 -2.49
C LEU A 215 -19.67 0.53 -2.85
N LEU A 216 -20.95 0.91 -2.71
CA LEU A 216 -21.42 2.24 -3.06
C LEU A 216 -20.80 3.33 -2.19
N GLU A 217 -20.52 3.03 -0.93
CA GLU A 217 -19.83 3.97 -0.07
C GLU A 217 -18.36 4.11 -0.40
N ILE A 218 -17.65 2.99 -0.62
CA ILE A 218 -16.25 3.05 -1.06
C ILE A 218 -16.15 3.90 -2.33
N GLN A 219 -17.08 3.73 -3.27
CA GLN A 219 -17.13 4.58 -4.46
C GLN A 219 -17.32 6.06 -4.12
N LYS A 220 -18.26 6.38 -3.23
CA LYS A 220 -18.50 7.77 -2.77
C LYS A 220 -17.22 8.37 -2.19
N ASP A 221 -16.51 7.64 -1.35
CA ASP A 221 -15.29 8.09 -0.69
C ASP A 221 -14.14 8.26 -1.69
N LEU A 222 -13.97 7.32 -2.63
CA LEU A 222 -12.97 7.44 -3.70
C LEU A 222 -13.23 8.64 -4.61
N VAL A 223 -14.49 8.89 -4.98
CA VAL A 223 -14.85 10.07 -5.78
C VAL A 223 -14.52 11.35 -5.00
N ALA A 224 -14.87 11.42 -3.73
CA ALA A 224 -14.58 12.58 -2.90
C ALA A 224 -13.07 12.80 -2.71
N LEU A 225 -12.30 11.72 -2.52
CA LEU A 225 -10.84 11.76 -2.49
C LEU A 225 -10.26 12.28 -3.81
N SER A 226 -10.67 11.72 -4.96
CA SER A 226 -10.16 12.13 -6.28
C SER A 226 -10.45 13.61 -6.61
N ARG A 227 -11.54 14.16 -6.07
CA ARG A 227 -11.93 15.58 -6.20
C ARG A 227 -11.32 16.48 -5.13
N SER A 228 -10.55 15.92 -4.21
CA SER A 228 -9.90 16.68 -3.14
C SER A 228 -8.76 17.51 -3.72
N SER A 229 -8.83 18.83 -3.53
CA SER A 229 -7.72 19.74 -3.84
C SER A 229 -6.46 19.40 -3.05
N ALA A 230 -6.59 18.70 -1.92
CA ALA A 230 -5.49 18.32 -1.05
C ALA A 230 -4.47 17.41 -1.77
N ILE A 231 -4.95 16.49 -2.62
CA ILE A 231 -4.08 15.66 -3.46
C ILE A 231 -3.30 16.54 -4.46
N ILE A 232 -3.99 17.47 -5.13
CA ILE A 232 -3.38 18.35 -6.15
C ILE A 232 -2.35 19.28 -5.50
N VAL A 233 -2.72 19.92 -4.39
CA VAL A 233 -1.86 20.82 -3.62
C VAL A 233 -0.61 20.07 -3.20
N TYR A 234 -0.77 18.85 -2.68
CA TYR A 234 0.38 18.05 -2.29
C TYR A 234 1.26 17.64 -3.46
N ILE A 235 0.71 17.12 -4.56
CA ILE A 235 1.52 16.74 -5.72
C ILE A 235 2.32 17.94 -6.22
N ARG A 236 1.70 19.12 -6.27
CA ARG A 236 2.37 20.37 -6.64
C ARG A 236 3.42 20.78 -5.62
N ALA A 237 3.11 20.69 -4.33
CA ALA A 237 4.05 20.99 -3.25
C ALA A 237 5.25 20.04 -3.27
N SER A 238 5.03 18.73 -3.42
CA SER A 238 6.07 17.70 -3.52
C SER A 238 6.94 17.84 -4.76
N ARG A 239 6.35 18.23 -5.90
CA ARG A 239 7.12 18.58 -7.12
C ARG A 239 7.98 19.82 -6.91
N ARG A 240 7.43 20.88 -6.28
CA ARG A 240 8.15 22.14 -6.04
C ARG A 240 9.20 22.04 -4.94
N ALA A 241 8.96 21.23 -3.92
CA ALA A 241 9.90 20.98 -2.83
C ALA A 241 11.06 20.04 -3.25
N GLY A 242 11.19 19.71 -4.54
CA GLY A 242 12.35 19.03 -5.10
C GLY A 242 12.73 17.76 -4.34
N PHE A 243 11.82 16.78 -4.23
CA PHE A 243 12.08 15.51 -3.54
C PHE A 243 12.24 15.60 -2.01
N ALA A 244 11.99 16.73 -1.32
CA ALA A 244 12.12 16.79 0.15
C ALA A 244 11.29 15.73 0.94
N PRO A 245 10.05 15.39 0.56
CA PRO A 245 9.33 14.26 1.18
C PRO A 245 10.02 12.91 0.92
N THR A 246 10.68 12.78 -0.23
CA THR A 246 11.48 11.61 -0.58
C THR A 246 12.79 11.58 0.19
N VAL A 247 13.36 12.72 0.60
CA VAL A 247 14.51 12.76 1.53
C VAL A 247 14.07 12.33 2.93
N LEU A 248 12.92 12.78 3.43
CA LEU A 248 12.35 12.29 4.70
C LEU A 248 11.94 10.80 4.65
N GLY A 249 11.42 10.33 3.51
CA GLY A 249 11.19 8.91 3.24
C GLY A 249 12.47 8.09 3.06
N ARG A 250 13.55 8.71 2.53
CA ARG A 250 14.89 8.12 2.40
C ARG A 250 15.66 8.10 3.73
N LEU A 251 15.40 9.04 4.63
CA LEU A 251 16.18 9.20 5.85
C LEU A 251 15.88 8.15 6.93
N SER A 252 14.97 7.19 6.70
CA SER A 252 15.04 5.81 7.21
C SER A 252 13.69 5.09 7.09
N PRO A 253 13.68 3.74 7.14
CA PRO A 253 12.51 2.94 7.54
C PRO A 253 11.81 3.47 8.81
N LEU A 254 12.53 4.23 9.64
CA LEU A 254 12.05 4.94 10.81
C LEU A 254 11.14 6.13 10.45
N GLY A 255 11.36 6.84 9.35
CA GLY A 255 10.49 7.93 8.87
C GLY A 255 9.16 7.42 8.32
N ALA A 256 9.20 6.38 7.48
CA ALA A 256 7.99 5.69 7.03
C ALA A 256 7.28 4.95 8.19
N GLY A 257 8.07 4.43 9.14
CA GLY A 257 7.65 3.92 10.44
C GLY A 257 6.92 4.94 11.30
N LEU A 258 7.49 6.14 11.45
CA LEU A 258 6.91 7.24 12.21
C LEU A 258 5.64 7.74 11.55
N ILE A 259 5.63 7.90 10.23
CA ILE A 259 4.44 8.29 9.48
C ILE A 259 3.34 7.24 9.67
N GLY A 260 3.61 5.97 9.37
CA GLY A 260 2.57 4.94 9.51
C GLY A 260 2.10 4.71 10.96
N GLN A 261 2.97 4.91 11.97
CA GLN A 261 2.60 4.92 13.39
C GLN A 261 1.77 6.16 13.76
N MET A 262 2.20 7.35 13.35
CA MET A 262 1.49 8.61 13.59
C MET A 262 0.09 8.61 13.00
N PHE A 263 -0.08 7.98 11.84
CA PHE A 263 -1.36 7.91 11.15
C PHE A 263 -2.14 6.62 11.45
N GLY A 264 -1.55 5.67 12.18
CA GLY A 264 -2.19 4.42 12.56
C GLY A 264 -2.73 3.64 11.36
N PHE A 265 -1.98 3.57 10.25
CA PHE A 265 -2.43 2.81 9.08
C PHE A 265 -2.51 1.33 9.42
N GLY A 266 -3.74 0.84 9.63
CA GLY A 266 -3.96 -0.59 9.84
C GLY A 266 -3.69 -1.40 8.59
N VAL A 267 -4.01 -0.83 7.42
CA VAL A 267 -3.91 -1.48 6.10
C VAL A 267 -3.28 -0.54 5.09
N MET A 268 -2.45 -1.06 4.19
CA MET A 268 -2.02 -0.34 2.99
C MET A 268 -2.44 -1.13 1.76
N ILE A 269 -3.07 -0.47 0.78
CA ILE A 269 -3.54 -1.10 -0.45
C ILE A 269 -2.84 -0.46 -1.63
N THR A 270 -2.21 -1.29 -2.46
CA THR A 270 -1.64 -0.89 -3.75
C THR A 270 -2.29 -1.70 -4.87
N ASN A 271 -2.39 -1.08 -6.05
CA ASN A 271 -2.93 -1.70 -7.24
C ASN A 271 -1.90 -1.58 -8.37
N PHE A 272 -1.29 -2.70 -8.71
CA PHE A 272 -0.39 -2.84 -9.85
C PHE A 272 -1.22 -3.20 -11.06
N PRO A 273 -1.25 -2.32 -12.06
CA PRO A 273 -2.20 -2.45 -13.13
C PRO A 273 -1.84 -3.62 -14.06
N VAL A 274 -2.88 -4.16 -14.70
CA VAL A 274 -2.88 -5.40 -15.48
C VAL A 274 -2.14 -5.22 -16.82
N THR A 275 -1.34 -6.19 -17.28
CA THR A 275 -0.99 -6.22 -18.70
C THR A 275 -2.23 -6.61 -19.52
N ARG A 276 -2.53 -5.88 -20.60
CA ARG A 276 -3.76 -6.11 -21.41
C ARG A 276 -3.71 -7.35 -22.30
N GLY A 277 -2.61 -8.09 -22.27
CA GLY A 277 -2.37 -9.27 -23.09
C GLY A 277 -1.23 -10.08 -22.52
N PRO A 278 -0.91 -11.22 -23.17
CA PRO A 278 0.18 -12.09 -22.77
C PRO A 278 1.46 -11.27 -22.60
N ASP A 279 2.08 -11.41 -21.44
CA ASP A 279 3.39 -10.86 -21.17
C ASP A 279 4.42 -11.98 -21.20
N TYR A 280 5.64 -11.67 -21.62
CA TYR A 280 6.67 -12.67 -21.86
C TYR A 280 7.97 -12.31 -21.14
N PHE A 281 8.65 -13.31 -20.60
CA PHE A 281 10.02 -13.24 -20.11
C PHE A 281 10.91 -14.18 -20.92
N ASP A 282 11.82 -13.58 -21.70
CA ASP A 282 12.76 -14.31 -22.59
C ASP A 282 12.07 -15.37 -23.49
N GLY A 283 10.90 -15.02 -24.03
CA GLY A 283 10.12 -15.91 -24.91
C GLY A 283 9.12 -16.81 -24.19
N HIS A 284 9.14 -16.85 -22.87
CA HIS A 284 8.19 -17.62 -22.06
C HIS A 284 7.02 -16.75 -21.59
N GLU A 285 5.79 -17.18 -21.82
CA GLU A 285 4.58 -16.48 -21.39
C GLU A 285 4.43 -16.55 -19.86
N PHE A 286 4.11 -15.42 -19.24
CA PHE A 286 3.62 -15.43 -17.87
C PHE A 286 2.20 -16.02 -17.84
N LEU A 287 2.06 -17.15 -17.17
CA LEU A 287 0.77 -17.81 -16.91
C LEU A 287 0.07 -17.23 -15.68
N ASP A 288 0.87 -16.74 -14.72
CA ASP A 288 0.39 -16.16 -13.48
C ASP A 288 1.40 -15.16 -12.92
N CYS A 289 0.91 -14.16 -12.19
CA CYS A 289 1.74 -13.16 -11.55
C CYS A 289 1.10 -12.67 -10.25
N THR A 290 1.92 -12.63 -9.20
CA THR A 290 1.59 -12.01 -7.93
C THR A 290 2.62 -10.96 -7.62
N VAL A 291 2.16 -9.79 -7.21
CA VAL A 291 3.05 -8.75 -6.69
C VAL A 291 2.99 -8.83 -5.18
N GLY A 292 4.14 -8.97 -4.53
CA GLY A 292 4.29 -8.90 -3.08
C GLY A 292 5.11 -7.69 -2.69
N VAL A 293 4.69 -7.01 -1.63
CA VAL A 293 5.50 -6.00 -0.97
C VAL A 293 5.67 -6.48 0.47
N PRO A 294 6.90 -6.67 0.95
CA PRO A 294 7.11 -7.06 2.34
C PRO A 294 6.51 -6.00 3.26
N THR A 295 5.99 -6.39 4.42
CA THR A 295 5.37 -5.47 5.39
C THR A 295 6.47 -4.75 6.18
N VAL A 296 7.38 -4.08 5.48
CA VAL A 296 8.44 -3.24 6.07
C VAL A 296 7.88 -1.96 6.70
N LEU A 297 6.62 -1.64 6.40
CA LEU A 297 5.90 -0.52 6.96
C LEU A 297 5.24 -0.91 8.29
N PRO A 298 5.00 0.05 9.20
CA PRO A 298 4.36 -0.16 10.49
C PRO A 298 2.85 -0.48 10.36
N CYS A 299 2.39 -0.95 9.20
CA CYS A 299 1.01 -1.37 9.02
C CYS A 299 0.82 -2.82 9.49
N GLY A 300 -0.39 -3.14 9.95
CA GLY A 300 -0.77 -4.50 10.32
C GLY A 300 -0.87 -5.41 9.10
N MET A 301 -1.23 -4.83 7.94
CA MET A 301 -1.44 -5.54 6.69
C MET A 301 -1.03 -4.69 5.49
N PHE A 302 -0.38 -5.32 4.52
CA PHE A 302 -0.11 -4.75 3.20
C PHE A 302 -0.78 -5.61 2.15
N ILE A 303 -1.58 -4.98 1.28
CA ILE A 303 -2.38 -5.67 0.27
C ILE A 303 -1.97 -5.14 -1.09
N SER A 304 -1.51 -6.04 -1.95
CA SER A 304 -1.21 -5.75 -3.34
C SER A 304 -2.21 -6.44 -4.25
N ILE A 305 -2.71 -5.68 -5.22
CA ILE A 305 -3.61 -6.16 -6.25
C ILE A 305 -2.77 -6.21 -7.52
N GLY A 306 -2.56 -7.40 -8.08
CA GLY A 306 -1.78 -7.61 -9.28
C GLY A 306 -2.62 -8.30 -10.34
N GLY A 307 -2.42 -7.96 -11.62
CA GLY A 307 -3.13 -8.62 -12.70
C GLY A 307 -2.27 -8.87 -13.92
N LEU A 308 -2.64 -9.90 -14.66
CA LEU A 308 -1.96 -10.45 -15.82
C LEU A 308 -3.01 -11.13 -16.70
N ASN A 309 -2.98 -10.95 -18.01
CA ASN A 309 -3.80 -11.72 -18.95
C ASN A 309 -5.30 -11.78 -18.61
N ASN A 310 -5.92 -10.64 -18.31
CA ASN A 310 -7.34 -10.55 -17.91
C ASN A 310 -7.67 -11.29 -16.59
N GLN A 311 -6.66 -11.61 -15.80
CA GLN A 311 -6.74 -12.18 -14.46
C GLN A 311 -6.30 -11.14 -13.43
N GLN A 312 -6.89 -11.24 -12.25
CA GLN A 312 -6.60 -10.42 -11.09
C GLN A 312 -6.36 -11.31 -9.87
N ARG A 313 -5.37 -10.97 -9.05
CA ARG A 313 -5.12 -11.57 -7.75
C ARG A 313 -4.98 -10.51 -6.68
N PHE A 314 -5.38 -10.89 -5.47
CA PHE A 314 -5.08 -10.18 -4.23
C PHE A 314 -3.95 -10.92 -3.52
N ASN A 315 -2.94 -10.19 -3.08
CA ASN A 315 -1.88 -10.69 -2.24
C ASN A 315 -1.92 -9.92 -0.91
N PHE A 316 -2.18 -10.65 0.16
CA PHE A 316 -2.25 -10.17 1.54
C PHE A 316 -0.95 -10.54 2.25
N ASN A 317 -0.16 -9.55 2.61
CA ASN A 317 0.98 -9.68 3.52
C ASN A 317 0.51 -9.20 4.89
N VAL A 318 0.37 -10.14 5.83
CA VAL A 318 -0.33 -9.92 7.10
C VAL A 318 0.63 -10.23 8.24
N ARG A 319 0.69 -9.38 9.27
CA ARG A 319 1.39 -9.75 10.51
C ARG A 319 0.68 -10.92 11.18
N ARG A 320 1.42 -11.97 11.53
CA ARG A 320 0.89 -13.22 12.10
C ARG A 320 0.01 -12.99 13.33
N ASN A 321 0.33 -11.99 14.15
CA ASN A 321 -0.42 -11.65 15.36
C ASN A 321 -1.65 -10.76 15.12
N LEU A 322 -2.01 -10.44 13.88
CA LEU A 322 -3.17 -9.59 13.58
C LEU A 322 -4.50 -10.34 13.78
N PHE A 323 -4.53 -11.64 13.48
CA PHE A 323 -5.71 -12.49 13.59
C PHE A 323 -5.48 -13.65 14.56
N ALA A 324 -6.56 -14.34 14.93
CA ALA A 324 -6.51 -15.40 15.95
C ALA A 324 -5.72 -16.65 15.50
N SER A 325 -5.60 -16.91 14.20
CA SER A 325 -4.86 -18.06 13.66
C SER A 325 -4.29 -17.81 12.27
N ASP A 326 -3.23 -18.56 11.95
CA ASP A 326 -2.61 -18.57 10.61
C ASP A 326 -3.62 -19.00 9.53
N GLU A 327 -4.54 -19.92 9.85
CA GLU A 327 -5.59 -20.38 8.95
C GLU A 327 -6.51 -19.23 8.52
N ILE A 328 -6.88 -18.33 9.43
CA ILE A 328 -7.71 -17.17 9.08
C ILE A 328 -6.95 -16.23 8.13
N CYS A 329 -5.66 -15.99 8.39
CA CYS A 329 -4.79 -15.21 7.50
C CYS A 329 -4.71 -15.84 6.11
N GLN A 330 -4.53 -17.16 6.03
CA GLN A 330 -4.43 -17.91 4.78
C GLN A 330 -5.73 -17.89 3.97
N ASN A 331 -6.87 -17.63 4.61
CA ASN A 331 -8.18 -17.58 3.95
C ASN A 331 -8.62 -16.18 3.48
N LEU A 332 -7.86 -15.11 3.77
CA LEU A 332 -8.20 -13.74 3.34
C LEU A 332 -8.42 -13.63 1.82
N GLY A 333 -7.56 -14.27 1.04
CA GLY A 333 -7.69 -14.33 -0.41
C GLY A 333 -9.00 -14.96 -0.88
N ARG A 334 -9.43 -16.05 -0.23
CA ARG A 334 -10.72 -16.68 -0.50
C ARG A 334 -11.88 -15.77 -0.11
N TYR A 335 -11.82 -15.14 1.06
CA TYR A 335 -12.86 -14.21 1.52
C TYR A 335 -13.06 -13.00 0.60
N ALA A 336 -11.99 -12.52 -0.05
CA ALA A 336 -12.10 -11.47 -1.06
C ALA A 336 -12.86 -11.94 -2.31
N VAL A 337 -12.66 -13.19 -2.74
CA VAL A 337 -13.38 -13.77 -3.87
C VAL A 337 -14.85 -14.05 -3.51
N GLU A 338 -15.13 -14.52 -2.29
CA GLU A 338 -16.50 -14.69 -1.79
C GLU A 338 -17.27 -13.36 -1.84
N GLU A 339 -16.67 -12.27 -1.39
CA GLU A 339 -17.26 -10.93 -1.44
C GLU A 339 -17.57 -10.48 -2.89
N LEU A 340 -16.69 -10.80 -3.85
CA LEU A 340 -16.93 -10.52 -5.26
C LEU A 340 -18.09 -11.35 -5.83
N ASN A 341 -18.20 -12.61 -5.42
CA ASN A 341 -19.30 -13.49 -5.86
C ASN A 341 -20.64 -12.98 -5.32
N GLU A 342 -20.72 -12.55 -4.06
CA GLU A 342 -21.95 -11.97 -3.48
C GLU A 342 -22.35 -10.65 -4.17
N LEU A 343 -21.35 -9.83 -4.54
CA LEU A 343 -21.60 -8.65 -5.37
C LEU A 343 -22.11 -9.01 -6.76
N LEU A 344 -21.59 -10.09 -7.38
CA LEU A 344 -22.03 -10.57 -8.68
C LEU A 344 -23.45 -11.15 -8.63
N GLU A 345 -23.77 -11.95 -7.60
CA GLU A 345 -25.11 -12.50 -7.38
C GLU A 345 -26.16 -11.38 -7.21
N SER A 346 -25.76 -10.27 -6.60
CA SER A 346 -26.61 -9.07 -6.47
C SER A 346 -26.86 -8.35 -7.81
N THR A 347 -26.28 -8.79 -8.93
CA THR A 347 -26.50 -8.21 -10.26
C THR A 347 -27.58 -8.90 -11.10
N VAL A 348 -28.05 -10.06 -10.64
CA VAL A 348 -29.08 -10.89 -11.28
C VAL A 348 -30.47 -10.41 -10.87
#